data_AF-K0Z9E2-F1
#
_entry.id   AF-K0Z9E2-F1
#
_cell.length_a   1.000
_cell.length_b   1.000
_cell.length_c   1.000
_cell.angle_alpha   90.00
_cell.angle_beta   90.00
_cell.angle_gamma   90.00
#
_symmetry.space_group_name_H-M   'P 1'
#
loop_
_entity.id
_entity.type
_entity.pdbx_description
1 polymer ?
#
loop_
_entity_poly.entity_id
_entity_poly.type
_entity_poly.pdbx_seq_one_letter_code
_entity_poly.pdbx_strand_id
1 'polypeptide(L)'
;MENTKKKTGLIVALVLCVALAVVGGVMAWYNSQSQLTNTFTTGNIKPPTTDPDQPLTPLDPNTPPEQGGNKGQVSGNIVEDKWIPNSAITPGSVVDKNPNIGLAPESDDAYVFVYVKNNLGEGTTFAIDTAKWAPVKDNVVDDANTNDNVYKGGLFMYTNGTSDPALLVAADKGGNDVWTGELFKSVTAADNASIQDQGTIVVSAYLAGGLKDGAQLTANDAKAAAITWAAHPAGPVVK
;
A
#
# COMPACT_ATOMS: atom_id res chain seq x y z
N MET A 1 -5.75 -71.17 34.89
CA MET A 1 -5.68 -69.81 35.46
C MET A 1 -6.43 -68.88 34.52
N GLU A 2 -7.36 -68.13 35.10
CA GLU A 2 -8.42 -67.35 34.45
C GLU A 2 -7.96 -66.01 33.83
N ASN A 3 -8.80 -65.51 32.91
CA ASN A 3 -9.12 -64.13 32.47
C ASN A 3 -8.39 -62.94 33.16
N THR A 4 -8.11 -61.81 32.48
CA THR A 4 -9.08 -60.68 32.31
C THR A 4 -8.58 -59.63 31.29
N LYS A 5 -9.47 -59.09 30.43
CA LYS A 5 -9.28 -57.90 29.56
C LYS A 5 -9.14 -56.60 30.37
N LYS A 6 -8.21 -55.67 30.05
CA LYS A 6 -8.37 -54.20 30.22
C LYS A 6 -7.52 -53.38 29.22
N LYS A 7 -8.04 -52.19 28.90
CA LYS A 7 -7.69 -51.24 27.82
C LYS A 7 -6.39 -50.46 28.08
N THR A 8 -5.54 -50.32 27.08
CA THR A 8 -4.55 -49.23 26.90
C THR A 8 -4.16 -49.27 25.42
N GLY A 9 -4.40 -48.30 24.54
CA GLY A 9 -4.62 -46.87 24.72
C GLY A 9 -3.73 -46.18 23.68
N LEU A 10 -4.28 -45.86 22.51
CA LEU A 10 -4.09 -44.62 21.76
C LEU A 10 -2.71 -43.89 21.82
N ILE A 11 -1.57 -44.57 21.79
CA ILE A 11 -0.23 -43.92 21.80
C ILE A 11 0.74 -44.67 20.90
N VAL A 12 0.37 -44.89 19.63
CA VAL A 12 1.33 -45.28 18.57
C VAL A 12 1.15 -44.42 17.30
N ALA A 13 0.14 -43.56 17.25
CA ALA A 13 -0.15 -42.71 16.09
C ALA A 13 0.53 -41.33 16.11
N LEU A 14 1.33 -40.99 17.13
CA LEU A 14 1.92 -39.64 17.24
C LEU A 14 3.41 -39.55 16.87
N VAL A 15 4.14 -40.67 16.79
CA VAL A 15 5.60 -40.64 16.58
C VAL A 15 5.99 -40.84 15.11
N LEU A 16 5.06 -41.28 14.24
CA LEU A 16 5.33 -41.42 12.81
C LEU A 16 5.05 -40.14 11.99
N CYS A 17 4.38 -39.14 12.56
CA CYS A 17 4.14 -37.86 11.88
C CYS A 17 5.32 -36.88 11.97
N VAL A 18 6.33 -37.15 12.81
CA VAL A 18 7.48 -36.24 12.99
C VAL A 18 8.62 -36.56 12.01
N ALA A 19 8.61 -37.72 11.35
CA ALA A 19 9.68 -38.14 10.45
C ALA A 19 9.50 -37.76 8.97
N LEU A 20 8.37 -37.16 8.58
CA LEU A 20 8.13 -36.69 7.19
C LEU A 20 8.34 -35.18 7.00
N ALA A 21 8.70 -34.44 8.04
CA ALA A 21 8.88 -32.99 7.95
C ALA A 21 10.27 -32.54 7.46
N VAL A 22 11.21 -33.47 7.16
CA VAL A 22 12.63 -33.10 7.00
C VAL A 22 13.19 -33.28 5.58
N VAL A 23 12.56 -34.01 4.66
CA VAL A 23 13.16 -34.21 3.32
C VAL A 23 12.10 -34.31 2.22
N GLY A 24 11.62 -33.18 1.71
CA GLY A 24 10.75 -33.17 0.53
C GLY A 24 9.97 -31.88 0.27
N GLY A 25 10.66 -30.74 0.11
CA GLY A 25 10.10 -29.59 -0.61
C GLY A 25 9.79 -28.33 0.20
N VAL A 26 10.81 -27.76 0.86
CA VAL A 26 10.89 -26.30 1.00
C VAL A 26 10.99 -25.75 -0.41
N MET A 27 9.93 -25.11 -0.93
CA MET A 27 9.90 -24.04 -1.96
C MET A 27 8.44 -23.75 -2.38
N ALA A 28 7.55 -23.47 -1.45
CA ALA A 28 6.44 -22.56 -1.77
C ALA A 28 6.96 -21.17 -1.50
N TRP A 29 7.58 -20.57 -2.51
CA TRP A 29 7.92 -19.15 -2.51
C TRP A 29 6.58 -18.40 -2.33
N TYR A 30 6.34 -17.82 -1.15
CA TYR A 30 5.12 -17.04 -0.91
C TYR A 30 5.18 -15.80 -1.82
N ASN A 31 4.56 -15.90 -3.00
CA ASN A 31 4.41 -14.78 -3.90
C ASN A 31 3.33 -13.88 -3.32
N SER A 32 3.73 -12.74 -2.76
CA SER A 32 2.76 -11.70 -2.44
C SER A 32 2.50 -10.87 -3.69
N GLN A 33 1.23 -10.67 -4.02
CA GLN A 33 0.83 -9.86 -5.18
C GLN A 33 0.49 -8.46 -4.70
N SER A 34 1.44 -7.54 -4.74
CA SER A 34 1.09 -6.13 -4.53
C SER A 34 0.40 -5.58 -5.78
N GLN A 35 -0.67 -4.81 -5.61
CA GLN A 35 -1.39 -4.18 -6.71
C GLN A 35 -1.43 -2.67 -6.52
N LEU A 36 -1.07 -1.94 -7.57
CA LEU A 36 -1.41 -0.55 -7.74
C LEU A 36 -2.83 -0.46 -8.27
N THR A 37 -3.72 0.26 -7.59
CA THR A 37 -5.12 0.35 -8.02
C THR A 37 -5.61 1.78 -8.06
N ASN A 38 -6.26 2.13 -9.18
CA ASN A 38 -7.14 3.26 -9.49
C ASN A 38 -7.04 4.53 -8.62
N THR A 39 -6.77 5.64 -9.29
CA THR A 39 -6.99 6.99 -8.76
C THR A 39 -8.43 7.41 -8.99
N PHE A 40 -9.08 7.89 -7.93
CA PHE A 40 -10.39 8.54 -8.01
C PHE A 40 -10.19 10.04 -7.92
N THR A 41 -10.66 10.77 -8.92
CA THR A 41 -10.49 12.22 -9.02
C THR A 41 -11.83 12.94 -9.00
N THR A 42 -11.85 14.11 -8.37
CA THR A 42 -12.87 15.14 -8.58
C THR A 42 -12.15 16.40 -9.04
N GLY A 43 -12.64 17.04 -10.11
CA GLY A 43 -11.94 18.14 -10.78
C GLY A 43 -11.10 17.67 -11.98
N ASN A 44 -10.40 18.62 -12.61
CA ASN A 44 -9.51 18.38 -13.75
C ASN A 44 -8.12 17.95 -13.24
N ILE A 45 -8.00 16.68 -12.89
CA ILE A 45 -6.74 16.10 -12.40
C ILE A 45 -6.10 15.25 -13.49
N LYS A 46 -4.83 15.53 -13.81
CA LYS A 46 -4.07 14.79 -14.82
C LYS A 46 -2.99 13.93 -14.16
N PRO A 47 -2.82 12.66 -14.60
CA PRO A 47 -1.67 11.83 -14.25
C PRO A 47 -0.33 12.54 -14.48
N PRO A 48 0.68 12.34 -13.63
CA PRO A 48 2.03 12.79 -13.90
C PRO A 48 2.62 12.06 -15.13
N THR A 49 3.64 12.65 -15.72
CA THR A 49 4.27 12.20 -16.97
C THR A 49 5.76 11.88 -16.84
N THR A 50 6.37 12.15 -15.69
CA THR A 50 7.81 12.00 -15.41
C THR A 50 8.05 11.24 -14.12
N ASP A 51 9.24 10.67 -13.95
CA ASP A 51 9.59 9.94 -12.74
C ASP A 51 9.81 10.89 -11.54
N PRO A 52 9.26 10.59 -10.34
CA PRO A 52 9.40 11.45 -9.17
C PRO A 52 10.85 11.68 -8.71
N ASP A 53 11.73 10.70 -8.90
CA ASP A 53 13.15 10.79 -8.55
C ASP A 53 14.00 11.26 -9.75
N GLN A 54 13.45 11.21 -10.97
CA GLN A 54 14.08 11.67 -12.21
C GLN A 54 13.11 12.51 -13.06
N PRO A 55 12.93 13.81 -12.75
CA PRO A 55 11.90 14.67 -13.36
C PRO A 55 12.11 14.97 -14.86
N LEU A 56 13.19 14.48 -15.47
CA LEU A 56 13.45 14.55 -16.91
C LEU A 56 13.24 13.21 -17.63
N THR A 57 12.96 12.15 -16.88
CA THR A 57 12.72 10.80 -17.41
C THR A 57 11.21 10.62 -17.55
N PRO A 58 10.67 10.50 -18.77
CA PRO A 58 9.25 10.24 -18.95
C PRO A 58 8.82 8.91 -18.35
N LEU A 59 7.61 8.87 -17.79
CA LEU A 59 6.92 7.63 -17.47
C LEU A 59 6.41 7.00 -18.77
N ASP A 60 6.57 5.69 -18.90
CA ASP A 60 5.95 4.90 -19.96
C ASP A 60 5.10 3.77 -19.34
N PRO A 61 3.77 3.93 -19.33
CA PRO A 61 2.86 2.95 -18.73
C PRO A 61 2.91 1.57 -19.43
N ASN A 62 3.53 1.46 -20.61
CA ASN A 62 3.72 0.20 -21.31
C ASN A 62 5.04 -0.49 -20.99
N THR A 63 5.94 0.15 -20.23
CA THR A 63 7.18 -0.48 -19.79
C THR A 63 6.83 -1.61 -18.84
N PRO A 64 7.18 -2.88 -19.15
CA PRO A 64 6.99 -3.98 -18.22
C PRO A 64 7.80 -3.72 -16.94
N PRO A 65 7.33 -4.20 -15.78
CA PRO A 65 8.15 -4.18 -14.59
C PRO A 65 9.45 -4.97 -14.86
N GLU A 66 10.61 -4.35 -14.72
CA GLU A 66 11.88 -5.06 -14.87
C GLU A 66 12.24 -5.76 -13.55
N GLN A 67 13.19 -6.70 -13.59
CA GLN A 67 13.86 -7.20 -12.38
C GLN A 67 14.68 -6.05 -11.77
N GLY A 68 14.03 -5.20 -10.98
CA GLY A 68 14.62 -3.97 -10.44
C GLY A 68 13.62 -2.83 -10.20
N GLY A 69 12.33 -3.05 -10.46
CA GLY A 69 11.29 -2.11 -10.11
C GLY A 69 10.28 -1.88 -11.23
N ASN A 70 9.32 -1.01 -10.94
CA ASN A 70 8.27 -0.58 -11.86
C ASN A 70 8.62 0.74 -12.55
N LYS A 71 9.90 0.97 -12.82
CA LYS A 71 10.39 2.22 -13.42
C LYS A 71 9.60 2.52 -14.69
N GLY A 72 8.92 3.66 -14.70
CA GLY A 72 8.10 4.11 -15.83
C GLY A 72 6.61 3.79 -15.72
N GLN A 73 6.13 2.98 -14.78
CA GLN A 73 4.70 2.69 -14.67
C GLN A 73 3.95 3.72 -13.82
N VAL A 74 2.77 4.11 -14.31
CA VAL A 74 1.82 4.96 -13.59
C VAL A 74 0.45 4.29 -13.55
N SER A 75 -0.18 4.27 -12.37
CA SER A 75 -1.56 3.82 -12.19
C SER A 75 -2.40 5.01 -11.73
N GLY A 76 -3.03 5.70 -12.68
CA GLY A 76 -3.70 6.96 -12.42
C GLY A 76 -2.69 8.04 -12.06
N ASN A 77 -2.66 8.47 -10.80
CA ASN A 77 -1.72 9.46 -10.27
C ASN A 77 -0.69 8.83 -9.32
N ILE A 78 -0.64 7.50 -9.20
CA ILE A 78 0.29 6.78 -8.32
C ILE A 78 1.45 6.23 -9.15
N VAL A 79 2.67 6.47 -8.67
CA VAL A 79 3.91 5.84 -9.16
C VAL A 79 4.58 5.07 -8.02
N GLU A 80 5.13 3.91 -8.35
CA GLU A 80 5.99 3.11 -7.49
C GLU A 80 7.14 2.59 -8.34
N ASP A 81 8.33 3.15 -8.24
CA ASP A 81 9.46 2.78 -9.12
C ASP A 81 10.36 1.69 -8.50
N LYS A 82 10.26 1.43 -7.19
CA LYS A 82 11.03 0.38 -6.49
C LYS A 82 10.27 -0.94 -6.35
N TRP A 83 8.98 -0.97 -6.66
CA TRP A 83 8.19 -2.19 -6.56
C TRP A 83 8.57 -3.23 -7.62
N ILE A 84 8.83 -4.46 -7.19
CA ILE A 84 9.05 -5.61 -8.08
C ILE A 84 7.81 -6.52 -8.04
N PRO A 85 7.20 -6.89 -9.18
CA PRO A 85 6.05 -7.79 -9.19
C PRO A 85 6.38 -9.15 -8.62
N ASN A 86 5.40 -9.74 -7.93
CA ASN A 86 5.53 -11.02 -7.25
C ASN A 86 6.70 -11.05 -6.27
N SER A 87 7.03 -9.89 -5.67
CA SER A 87 7.98 -9.83 -4.57
C SER A 87 7.58 -10.82 -3.49
N ALA A 88 8.55 -11.63 -3.08
CA ALA A 88 8.35 -12.57 -2.01
C ALA A 88 8.39 -11.87 -0.68
N ILE A 89 7.47 -12.22 0.21
CA ILE A 89 7.49 -11.77 1.59
C ILE A 89 7.49 -13.01 2.49
N THR A 90 8.43 -13.01 3.44
CA THR A 90 8.58 -14.03 4.48
C THR A 90 8.71 -13.37 5.85
N PRO A 91 8.55 -14.09 6.96
CA PRO A 91 8.86 -13.53 8.27
C PRO A 91 10.30 -12.97 8.31
N GLY A 92 10.47 -11.80 8.92
CA GLY A 92 11.74 -11.05 9.00
C GLY A 92 12.15 -10.31 7.72
N SER A 93 11.35 -10.37 6.64
CA SER A 93 11.69 -9.71 5.37
C SER A 93 11.20 -8.26 5.28
N VAL A 94 11.82 -7.51 4.36
CA VAL A 94 11.43 -6.15 3.98
C VAL A 94 11.26 -6.13 2.46
N VAL A 95 10.15 -5.55 1.99
CA VAL A 95 9.80 -5.46 0.57
C VAL A 95 9.60 -3.99 0.19
N ASP A 96 10.30 -3.52 -0.84
CA ASP A 96 10.18 -2.16 -1.34
C ASP A 96 8.86 -1.92 -2.09
N LYS A 97 8.25 -0.75 -1.86
CA LYS A 97 6.94 -0.40 -2.44
C LYS A 97 6.79 1.07 -2.82
N ASN A 98 7.28 1.99 -2.00
CA ASN A 98 7.39 3.43 -2.29
C ASN A 98 6.29 4.15 -3.10
N PRO A 99 5.00 4.06 -2.73
CA PRO A 99 3.95 4.82 -3.41
C PRO A 99 4.15 6.32 -3.30
N ASN A 100 4.13 7.01 -4.44
CA ASN A 100 4.26 8.45 -4.59
C ASN A 100 3.15 8.98 -5.51
N ILE A 101 2.49 10.06 -5.10
CA ILE A 101 1.34 10.62 -5.83
C ILE A 101 1.78 11.91 -6.50
N GLY A 102 1.47 12.04 -7.79
CA GLY A 102 1.85 13.21 -8.58
C GLY A 102 0.69 13.87 -9.32
N LEU A 103 0.90 15.12 -9.73
CA LEU A 103 0.03 15.84 -10.66
C LEU A 103 0.86 16.33 -11.84
N ALA A 104 0.31 16.18 -13.05
CA ALA A 104 0.86 16.89 -14.20
C ALA A 104 0.51 18.39 -14.18
N PRO A 105 1.27 19.22 -14.92
CA PRO A 105 0.95 20.62 -15.12
C PRO A 105 -0.48 20.86 -15.62
N GLU A 106 -1.04 22.03 -15.28
CA GLU A 106 -2.41 22.42 -15.60
C GLU A 106 -3.48 21.43 -15.06
N SER A 107 -3.15 20.65 -14.03
CA SER A 107 -4.16 20.03 -13.17
C SER A 107 -4.74 21.07 -12.23
N ASP A 108 -5.93 20.82 -11.71
CA ASP A 108 -6.38 21.53 -10.51
C ASP A 108 -5.46 21.15 -9.34
N ASP A 109 -5.15 22.11 -8.46
CA ASP A 109 -4.56 21.81 -7.15
C ASP A 109 -5.39 20.76 -6.44
N ALA A 110 -4.79 19.85 -5.68
CA ALA A 110 -5.55 18.74 -5.10
C ALA A 110 -5.18 18.46 -3.65
N TYR A 111 -6.18 18.15 -2.83
CA TYR A 111 -5.95 17.41 -1.59
C TYR A 111 -5.74 15.94 -1.94
N VAL A 112 -4.69 15.34 -1.38
CA VAL A 112 -4.29 13.97 -1.68
C VAL A 112 -4.52 13.08 -0.47
N PHE A 113 -5.25 11.98 -0.69
CA PHE A 113 -5.49 10.93 0.30
C PHE A 113 -5.10 9.58 -0.29
N VAL A 114 -4.52 8.72 0.54
CA VAL A 114 -4.08 7.38 0.14
C VAL A 114 -4.66 6.35 1.10
N TYR A 115 -5.31 5.35 0.55
CA TYR A 115 -5.77 4.19 1.30
C TYR A 115 -4.84 3.00 1.03
N VAL A 116 -4.37 2.38 2.11
CA VAL A 116 -3.52 1.18 2.05
C VAL A 116 -4.28 0.01 2.64
N LYS A 117 -4.57 -0.99 1.81
CA LYS A 117 -5.16 -2.26 2.23
C LYS A 117 -4.06 -3.32 2.29
N ASN A 118 -3.68 -3.73 3.49
CA ASN A 118 -2.71 -4.80 3.68
C ASN A 118 -3.41 -6.11 4.00
N ASN A 119 -3.33 -7.06 3.07
CA ASN A 119 -3.78 -8.44 3.23
C ASN A 119 -2.59 -9.42 3.15
N LEU A 120 -1.38 -8.99 3.53
CA LEU A 120 -0.19 -9.86 3.54
C LEU A 120 -0.18 -10.79 4.76
N GLY A 121 -0.98 -10.48 5.78
CA GLY A 121 -1.13 -11.29 6.99
C GLY A 121 -0.66 -10.57 8.26
N GLU A 122 -0.80 -11.24 9.40
CA GLU A 122 -0.52 -10.64 10.72
C GLU A 122 0.99 -10.41 10.92
N GLY A 123 1.35 -9.30 11.56
CA GLY A 123 2.76 -8.92 11.77
C GLY A 123 3.42 -8.25 10.57
N THR A 124 2.64 -7.86 9.56
CA THR A 124 3.12 -7.05 8.43
C THR A 124 2.71 -5.58 8.59
N THR A 125 3.66 -4.66 8.44
CA THR A 125 3.46 -3.23 8.71
C THR A 125 4.27 -2.35 7.75
N PHE A 126 3.97 -1.05 7.73
CA PHE A 126 4.77 -0.03 7.05
C PHE A 126 4.83 1.25 7.91
N ALA A 127 5.91 2.01 7.80
CA ALA A 127 6.07 3.29 8.46
C ALA A 127 5.90 4.44 7.46
N ILE A 128 5.09 5.45 7.81
CA ILE A 128 4.86 6.60 6.91
C ILE A 128 5.93 7.68 7.07
N ASP A 129 6.13 8.49 6.03
CA ASP A 129 6.92 9.72 6.11
C ASP A 129 6.13 10.85 6.79
N THR A 130 6.32 10.99 8.10
CA THR A 130 5.62 11.98 8.92
C THR A 130 5.98 13.44 8.62
N ALA A 131 7.03 13.69 7.84
CA ALA A 131 7.33 15.04 7.40
C ALA A 131 6.31 15.55 6.37
N LYS A 132 5.63 14.65 5.66
CA LYS A 132 4.70 15.00 4.57
C LYS A 132 3.32 14.36 4.69
N TRP A 133 3.18 13.33 5.50
CA TRP A 133 1.96 12.53 5.63
C TRP A 133 1.51 12.41 7.08
N ALA A 134 0.20 12.27 7.26
CA ALA A 134 -0.40 11.99 8.55
C ALA A 134 -1.51 10.93 8.41
N PRO A 135 -1.77 10.13 9.45
CA PRO A 135 -2.95 9.26 9.49
C PRO A 135 -4.23 10.09 9.52
N VAL A 136 -5.26 9.64 8.81
CA VAL A 136 -6.62 10.13 9.06
C VAL A 136 -7.12 9.46 10.33
N LYS A 137 -7.26 10.28 11.40
CA LYS A 137 -7.70 9.83 12.72
C LYS A 137 -8.91 8.88 12.63
N ASP A 138 -8.86 7.79 13.40
CA ASP A 138 -9.88 6.75 13.51
C ASP A 138 -10.16 5.97 12.20
N ASN A 139 -9.36 6.20 11.15
CA ASN A 139 -9.46 5.53 9.84
C ASN A 139 -8.16 4.78 9.47
N VAL A 140 -7.34 4.47 10.46
CA VAL A 140 -6.11 3.69 10.34
C VAL A 140 -6.14 2.48 11.25
N VAL A 141 -5.39 1.46 10.87
CA VAL A 141 -5.06 0.32 11.73
C VAL A 141 -3.61 0.47 12.10
N ASP A 142 -3.34 0.90 13.32
CA ASP A 142 -2.00 1.02 13.88
C ASP A 142 -1.47 -0.34 14.36
N ASP A 143 -0.16 -0.44 14.50
CA ASP A 143 0.41 -1.51 15.29
C ASP A 143 0.51 -1.07 16.75
N ALA A 144 -0.49 -1.44 17.55
CA ALA A 144 -0.64 -1.10 18.97
C ALA A 144 0.58 -1.43 19.86
N ASN A 145 1.54 -2.22 19.34
CA ASN A 145 2.77 -2.59 20.02
C ASN A 145 3.96 -1.65 19.74
N THR A 146 3.79 -0.63 18.90
CA THR A 146 4.86 0.31 18.51
C THR A 146 4.37 1.76 18.57
N ASN A 147 5.16 2.66 19.16
CA ASN A 147 4.79 4.07 19.36
C ASN A 147 5.15 5.00 18.19
N ASP A 148 5.38 4.50 16.96
CA ASP A 148 6.18 5.25 15.97
C ASP A 148 5.62 5.28 14.55
N ASN A 149 4.36 5.71 14.34
CA ASN A 149 3.82 5.97 12.98
C ASN A 149 3.92 4.75 12.03
N VAL A 150 3.75 3.56 12.61
CA VAL A 150 3.78 2.26 11.95
C VAL A 150 2.35 1.73 11.88
N TYR A 151 1.94 1.29 10.69
CA TYR A 151 0.56 0.94 10.40
C TYR A 151 0.47 -0.41 9.71
N LYS A 152 -0.67 -1.08 9.95
CA LYS A 152 -1.12 -2.26 9.22
C LYS A 152 -1.96 -1.87 8.02
N GLY A 153 -2.50 -0.65 7.96
CA GLY A 153 -3.29 -0.18 6.82
C GLY A 153 -4.17 1.01 7.19
N GLY A 154 -5.00 1.44 6.25
CA GLY A 154 -5.99 2.49 6.43
C GLY A 154 -5.73 3.74 5.58
N LEU A 155 -6.31 4.86 5.99
CA LEU A 155 -6.36 6.11 5.24
C LEU A 155 -5.35 7.14 5.76
N PHE A 156 -4.58 7.71 4.84
CA PHE A 156 -3.55 8.70 5.08
C PHE A 156 -3.81 9.96 4.25
N MET A 157 -3.34 11.11 4.72
CA MET A 157 -3.51 12.41 4.07
C MET A 157 -2.17 13.10 3.88
N TYR A 158 -1.97 13.71 2.72
CA TYR A 158 -0.83 14.59 2.47
C TYR A 158 -1.02 15.89 3.23
N THR A 159 -0.02 16.27 4.03
CA THR A 159 -0.06 17.46 4.89
C THR A 159 1.06 18.44 4.60
N ASN A 160 2.10 18.03 3.87
CA ASN A 160 3.31 18.83 3.63
C ASN A 160 3.88 19.47 4.92
N GLY A 161 3.88 18.71 6.02
CA GLY A 161 4.39 19.15 7.32
C GLY A 161 3.39 19.93 8.17
N THR A 162 2.13 20.05 7.75
CA THR A 162 1.06 20.68 8.53
C THR A 162 0.23 19.64 9.30
N SER A 163 -0.71 20.09 10.14
CA SER A 163 -1.61 19.21 10.89
C SER A 163 -2.86 18.77 10.11
N ASP A 164 -3.21 19.51 9.07
CA ASP A 164 -4.41 19.30 8.26
C ASP A 164 -4.02 18.91 6.82
N PRO A 165 -4.95 18.39 5.99
CA PRO A 165 -4.67 18.16 4.59
C PRO A 165 -4.16 19.43 3.90
N ALA A 166 -3.06 19.31 3.16
CA ALA A 166 -2.52 20.38 2.34
C ALA A 166 -2.85 20.15 0.86
N LEU A 167 -2.94 21.24 0.09
CA LEU A 167 -3.02 21.16 -1.36
C LEU A 167 -1.64 20.77 -1.92
N LEU A 168 -1.62 19.78 -2.79
CA LEU A 168 -0.57 19.60 -3.78
C LEU A 168 -0.88 20.56 -4.93
N VAL A 169 -0.05 21.60 -5.05
CA VAL A 169 -0.24 22.69 -6.01
C VAL A 169 0.35 22.29 -7.35
N ALA A 170 -0.49 22.22 -8.38
CA ALA A 170 -0.06 21.84 -9.72
C ALA A 170 0.79 22.96 -10.35
N ALA A 171 1.72 22.58 -11.22
CA ALA A 171 2.47 23.58 -11.98
C ALA A 171 1.61 24.19 -13.08
N ASP A 172 1.92 25.44 -13.45
CA ASP A 172 1.37 26.08 -14.64
C ASP A 172 1.84 25.38 -15.93
N LYS A 173 1.21 25.74 -17.05
CA LYS A 173 1.59 25.25 -18.38
C LYS A 173 3.10 25.38 -18.64
N GLY A 174 3.72 24.25 -18.98
CA GLY A 174 5.16 24.16 -19.26
C GLY A 174 6.04 23.99 -18.01
N GLY A 175 5.44 23.90 -16.83
CA GLY A 175 6.11 23.46 -15.61
C GLY A 175 6.36 21.96 -15.57
N ASN A 176 6.95 21.49 -14.47
CA ASN A 176 7.21 20.07 -14.22
C ASN A 176 6.04 19.44 -13.44
N ASP A 177 5.96 18.11 -13.46
CA ASP A 177 5.09 17.39 -12.54
C ASP A 177 5.46 17.71 -11.09
N VAL A 178 4.46 17.70 -10.22
CA VAL A 178 4.61 17.91 -8.78
C VAL A 178 4.27 16.64 -8.03
N TRP A 179 4.92 16.42 -6.88
CA TRP A 179 4.87 15.15 -6.16
C TRP A 179 4.64 15.36 -4.66
N THR A 180 3.86 14.48 -4.06
CA THR A 180 3.72 14.41 -2.60
C THR A 180 5.01 13.96 -1.92
N GLY A 181 5.87 13.22 -2.61
CA GLY A 181 6.87 12.36 -1.98
C GLY A 181 6.25 11.03 -1.55
N GLU A 182 7.11 10.06 -1.26
CA GLU A 182 6.72 8.70 -0.87
C GLU A 182 5.85 8.70 0.40
N LEU A 183 4.75 7.95 0.41
CA LEU A 183 3.96 7.75 1.63
C LEU A 183 4.73 6.89 2.64
N PHE A 184 5.30 5.77 2.18
CA PHE A 184 6.15 4.86 2.95
C PHE A 184 7.17 4.22 2.00
N LYS A 185 8.29 3.69 2.49
CA LYS A 185 9.36 3.15 1.62
C LYS A 185 9.23 1.66 1.36
N SER A 186 8.81 0.94 2.39
CA SER A 186 8.77 -0.52 2.39
C SER A 186 7.65 -1.06 3.26
N VAL A 187 7.33 -2.32 3.04
CA VAL A 187 6.54 -3.16 3.95
C VAL A 187 7.49 -4.11 4.66
N THR A 188 7.33 -4.23 5.97
CA THR A 188 8.14 -5.10 6.82
C THR A 188 7.27 -6.21 7.38
N ALA A 189 7.78 -7.44 7.38
CA ALA A 189 7.21 -8.56 8.10
C ALA A 189 8.06 -8.85 9.34
N ALA A 190 7.45 -8.87 10.53
CA ALA A 190 8.12 -9.29 11.76
C ALA A 190 8.64 -10.74 11.66
N ASP A 191 9.61 -11.11 12.51
CA ASP A 191 10.19 -12.46 12.54
C ASP A 191 9.16 -13.56 12.82
N ASN A 192 8.07 -13.21 13.50
CA ASN A 192 6.94 -14.09 13.81
C ASN A 192 5.69 -13.79 12.97
N ALA A 193 5.83 -13.04 11.87
CA ALA A 193 4.69 -12.70 11.01
C ALA A 193 4.02 -13.96 10.45
N SER A 194 2.70 -13.93 10.38
CA SER A 194 1.88 -14.97 9.74
C SER A 194 1.53 -14.49 8.33
N ILE A 195 2.30 -14.95 7.34
CA ILE A 195 2.10 -14.54 5.94
C ILE A 195 0.96 -15.32 5.31
N GLN A 196 0.01 -14.59 4.73
CA GLN A 196 -1.10 -15.16 3.97
C GLN A 196 -0.62 -15.64 2.60
N ASP A 197 -1.01 -16.85 2.21
CA ASP A 197 -0.76 -17.34 0.85
C ASP A 197 -1.48 -16.47 -0.18
N GLN A 198 -0.77 -16.05 -1.23
CA GLN A 198 -1.21 -15.05 -2.22
C GLN A 198 -1.67 -13.73 -1.58
N GLY A 199 -1.13 -13.37 -0.41
CA GLY A 199 -1.43 -12.09 0.24
C GLY A 199 -1.11 -10.89 -0.65
N THR A 200 -1.87 -9.82 -0.51
CA THR A 200 -1.74 -8.62 -1.34
C THR A 200 -1.65 -7.37 -0.49
N ILE A 201 -0.78 -6.44 -0.85
CA ILE A 201 -0.92 -5.05 -0.41
C ILE A 201 -1.40 -4.19 -1.59
N VAL A 202 -2.47 -3.44 -1.35
CA VAL A 202 -3.12 -2.61 -2.35
C VAL A 202 -3.03 -1.15 -1.91
N VAL A 203 -2.53 -0.30 -2.80
CA VAL A 203 -2.50 1.15 -2.61
C VAL A 203 -3.50 1.77 -3.58
N SER A 204 -4.34 2.65 -3.05
CA SER A 204 -5.33 3.43 -3.82
C SER A 204 -5.26 4.91 -3.43
N ALA A 205 -5.54 5.82 -4.35
CA ALA A 205 -5.49 7.26 -4.10
C ALA A 205 -6.81 7.96 -4.44
N TYR A 206 -7.18 8.92 -3.61
CA TYR A 206 -8.29 9.84 -3.82
C TYR A 206 -7.74 11.27 -3.88
N LEU A 207 -7.97 11.93 -5.02
CA LEU A 207 -7.50 13.29 -5.29
C LEU A 207 -8.71 14.20 -5.42
N ALA A 208 -8.85 15.12 -4.46
CA ALA A 208 -9.92 16.09 -4.45
C ALA A 208 -9.42 17.44 -4.95
N GLY A 209 -9.83 17.82 -6.17
CA GLY A 209 -9.57 19.14 -6.73
C GLY A 209 -9.97 20.24 -5.75
N GLY A 210 -9.08 21.19 -5.53
CA GLY A 210 -9.18 22.29 -4.59
C GLY A 210 -10.26 23.30 -4.97
N LEU A 211 -10.87 23.16 -6.14
CA LEU A 211 -12.02 23.92 -6.60
C LEU A 211 -13.22 22.99 -6.81
N LYS A 212 -14.38 23.37 -6.25
CA LYS A 212 -15.68 22.74 -6.46
C LYS A 212 -16.69 23.82 -6.82
N ASP A 213 -17.29 23.73 -8.01
CA ASP A 213 -18.31 24.66 -8.49
C ASP A 213 -17.89 26.15 -8.45
N GLY A 214 -16.59 26.44 -8.68
CA GLY A 214 -16.03 27.79 -8.64
C GLY A 214 -15.71 28.33 -7.25
N ALA A 215 -15.90 27.53 -6.19
CA ALA A 215 -15.50 27.83 -4.82
C ALA A 215 -14.36 26.90 -4.36
N GLN A 216 -13.51 27.38 -3.45
CA GLN A 216 -12.44 26.55 -2.90
C GLN A 216 -13.02 25.45 -2.00
N LEU A 217 -12.68 24.19 -2.31
CA LEU A 217 -12.98 23.05 -1.45
C LEU A 217 -12.17 23.18 -0.16
N THR A 218 -12.83 23.01 0.98
CA THR A 218 -12.13 23.06 2.26
C THR A 218 -11.41 21.74 2.54
N ALA A 219 -10.31 21.79 3.29
CA ALA A 219 -9.59 20.58 3.72
C ALA A 219 -10.50 19.60 4.49
N ASN A 220 -11.46 20.12 5.27
CA ASN A 220 -12.42 19.31 6.01
C ASN A 220 -13.39 18.57 5.09
N ASP A 221 -13.92 19.25 4.07
CA ASP A 221 -14.84 18.63 3.10
C ASP A 221 -14.12 17.57 2.28
N ALA A 222 -12.88 17.86 1.84
CA ALA A 222 -12.04 16.90 1.13
C ALA A 222 -11.76 15.65 1.99
N LYS A 223 -11.43 15.84 3.27
CA LYS A 223 -11.21 14.76 4.24
C LYS A 223 -12.46 13.93 4.48
N ALA A 224 -13.62 14.56 4.63
CA ALA A 224 -14.90 13.86 4.82
C ALA A 224 -15.27 13.00 3.58
N ALA A 225 -15.05 13.54 2.38
CA ALA A 225 -15.24 12.80 1.14
C ALA A 225 -14.27 11.60 1.04
N ALA A 226 -12.99 11.80 1.40
CA ALA A 226 -12.00 10.73 1.42
C ALA A 226 -12.35 9.61 2.41
N ILE A 227 -12.85 9.93 3.61
CA ILE A 227 -13.34 8.94 4.58
C ILE A 227 -14.50 8.12 4.00
N THR A 228 -15.44 8.79 3.33
CA THR A 228 -16.60 8.14 2.71
C THR A 228 -16.17 7.19 1.57
N TRP A 229 -15.22 7.64 0.76
CA TRP A 229 -14.59 6.84 -0.30
C TRP A 229 -13.85 5.62 0.28
N ALA A 230 -13.05 5.80 1.33
CA ALA A 230 -12.27 4.75 1.96
C ALA A 230 -13.11 3.68 2.68
N ALA A 231 -14.36 3.98 3.03
CA ALA A 231 -15.33 2.99 3.53
C ALA A 231 -15.85 2.04 2.43
N HIS A 232 -15.72 2.44 1.16
CA HIS A 232 -16.04 1.63 -0.02
C HIS A 232 -14.88 1.69 -1.01
N PRO A 233 -13.65 1.31 -0.60
CA PRO A 233 -12.52 1.32 -1.51
C PRO A 233 -12.85 0.23 -2.52
N ALA A 234 -13.28 0.63 -3.73
CA ALA A 234 -13.79 -0.31 -4.72
C ALA A 234 -12.80 -1.47 -4.82
N GLY A 235 -13.25 -2.67 -4.44
CA GLY A 235 -12.54 -3.88 -4.84
C GLY A 235 -12.38 -3.86 -6.36
N PRO A 236 -11.39 -4.57 -6.91
CA PRO A 236 -11.18 -4.58 -8.35
C PRO A 236 -12.51 -4.87 -9.04
N VAL A 237 -13.00 -3.92 -9.85
CA VAL A 237 -14.16 -4.15 -10.71
C VAL A 237 -13.67 -5.16 -11.75
N VAL A 238 -13.86 -6.43 -11.45
CA VAL A 238 -13.67 -7.51 -12.41
C VAL A 238 -14.96 -7.60 -13.23
N LYS A 239 -14.82 -7.12 -14.48
CA LYS A 239 -15.76 -7.15 -15.63
C LYS A 239 -16.77 -6.01 -15.72
#